data_AF-A0A6I0DTV9-F1
#
_entry.id   AF-A0A6I0DTV9-F1
#
_cell.length_a   1.000
_cell.length_b   1.000
_cell.length_c   1.000
_cell.angle_alpha   90.00
_cell.angle_beta   90.00
_cell.angle_gamma   90.00
#
_symmetry.space_group_name_H-M   'P 1'
#
loop_
_entity.id
_entity.type
_entity.pdbx_description
1 polymer ?
#
loop_
_entity_poly.entity_id
_entity_poly.type
_entity_poly.pdbx_seq_one_letter_code
_entity_poly.pdbx_strand_id
1 'polypeptide(L)'
;MGAKIEVTPGSAESDGAFQVWRANEDALIAWLAVETQWRVVSSMAGLVWLGLDYSAVDVVLRRLKSPDRVFANLQDMELAALEAFNEALA
;
A
#
# COMPACT_ATOMS: atom_id res chain seq x y z
N MET A 1 17.70 -13.15 28.30
CA MET A 1 18.54 -11.94 28.18
C MET A 1 17.91 -11.07 27.09
N GLY A 2 17.10 -10.08 27.48
CA GLY A 2 16.39 -9.22 26.54
C GLY A 2 17.24 -7.99 26.21
N ALA A 3 17.57 -7.80 24.94
CA ALA A 3 18.25 -6.59 24.50
C ALA A 3 17.25 -5.41 24.61
N LYS A 4 17.63 -4.38 25.36
CA LYS A 4 16.96 -3.09 25.32
C LYS A 4 17.39 -2.41 24.03
N ILE A 5 16.48 -2.28 23.08
CA ILE A 5 16.71 -1.44 21.91
C ILE A 5 16.36 -0.01 22.31
N GLU A 6 17.38 0.80 22.54
CA GLU A 6 17.22 2.25 22.58
C GLU A 6 17.07 2.74 21.14
N VAL A 7 15.82 3.03 20.76
CA VAL A 7 15.53 3.72 19.52
C VAL A 7 15.84 5.20 19.75
N THR A 8 16.97 5.67 19.24
CA THR A 8 17.21 7.11 19.11
C THR A 8 16.36 7.62 17.94
N PRO A 9 15.34 8.47 18.16
CA PRO A 9 14.60 9.04 17.06
C PRO A 9 15.52 9.99 16.30
N GLY A 10 15.75 9.70 15.01
CA GLY A 10 16.25 10.70 14.08
C GLY A 10 15.24 11.84 14.01
N SER A 11 15.70 13.06 14.30
CA SER A 11 14.89 14.27 14.37
C SER A 11 14.04 14.47 13.10
N ALA A 12 12.74 14.23 13.23
CA ALA A 12 11.75 14.50 12.22
C ALA A 12 11.33 15.97 12.33
N GLU A 13 11.89 16.82 11.47
CA GLU A 13 11.20 18.04 11.06
C GLU A 13 11.06 18.03 9.54
N SER A 14 9.94 17.50 9.07
CA SER A 14 9.35 17.86 7.78
C SER A 14 7.85 17.56 7.80
N ASP A 15 7.06 18.59 7.53
CA ASP A 15 5.61 18.61 7.39
C ASP A 15 5.03 17.32 6.74
N GLY A 16 4.45 16.42 7.55
CA GLY A 16 3.71 15.24 7.07
C GLY A 16 4.49 13.97 6.71
N ALA A 17 5.83 13.93 6.84
CA ALA A 17 6.59 12.70 6.59
C ALA A 17 6.57 11.74 7.79
N PHE A 18 6.52 10.43 7.53
CA PHE A 18 6.61 9.39 8.55
C PHE A 18 7.68 8.34 8.21
N GLN A 19 8.24 7.72 9.25
CA GLN A 19 9.24 6.66 9.07
C GLN A 19 8.56 5.33 8.77
N VAL A 20 9.16 4.56 7.86
CA VAL A 20 8.67 3.24 7.45
C VAL A 20 9.63 2.20 8.00
N TRP A 21 9.09 1.20 8.69
CA TRP A 21 9.89 0.06 9.12
C TRP A 21 10.48 -0.63 7.88
N ARG A 22 11.78 -0.96 7.92
CA ARG A 22 12.50 -1.57 6.79
C ARG A 22 11.83 -2.83 6.24
N ALA A 23 11.14 -3.59 7.09
CA ALA A 23 10.38 -4.77 6.68
C ALA A 23 9.23 -4.46 5.69
N ASN A 24 8.72 -3.23 5.71
CA ASN A 24 7.58 -2.76 4.92
C ASN A 24 8.00 -1.91 3.71
N GLU A 25 9.30 -1.65 3.53
CA GLU A 25 9.81 -0.78 2.47
C GLU A 25 9.42 -1.29 1.07
N ASP A 26 9.66 -2.57 0.80
CA ASP A 26 9.28 -3.20 -0.48
C ASP A 26 7.77 -3.11 -0.75
N ALA A 27 6.96 -3.27 0.31
CA ALA A 27 5.51 -3.21 0.22
C ALA A 27 5.01 -1.81 -0.10
N LEU A 28 5.56 -0.79 0.57
CA LEU A 28 5.21 0.60 0.31
C LEU A 28 5.63 1.04 -1.10
N ILE A 29 6.83 0.65 -1.55
CA ILE A 29 7.29 0.94 -2.92
C ILE A 29 6.35 0.32 -3.94
N ALA A 30 5.99 -0.96 -3.75
CA ALA A 30 5.06 -1.65 -4.64
C ALA A 30 3.66 -1.02 -4.62
N TRP A 31 3.16 -0.64 -3.44
CA TRP A 31 1.86 0.02 -3.27
C TRP A 31 1.77 1.32 -4.06
N LEU A 32 2.78 2.17 -3.94
CA LEU A 32 2.87 3.42 -4.71
C LEU A 32 2.99 3.15 -6.22
N ALA A 33 3.71 2.11 -6.61
CA ALA A 33 3.89 1.77 -8.03
C ALA A 33 2.61 1.24 -8.70
N VAL A 34 1.62 0.77 -7.94
CA VAL A 34 0.35 0.26 -8.47
C VAL A 34 -0.81 1.25 -8.34
N GLU A 35 -0.54 2.53 -8.08
CA GLU A 35 -1.56 3.59 -7.86
C GLU A 35 -2.57 3.72 -9.02
N THR A 36 -2.17 3.35 -10.23
CA THR A 36 -3.01 3.42 -11.45
C THR A 36 -3.65 2.09 -11.82
N GLN A 37 -3.39 1.01 -11.07
CA GLN A 37 -3.81 -0.35 -11.39
C GLN A 37 -5.09 -0.77 -10.64
N TRP A 38 -6.00 0.19 -10.45
CA TRP A 38 -7.29 -0.04 -9.81
C TRP A 38 -8.38 -0.31 -10.84
N ARG A 39 -9.23 -1.28 -10.51
CA ARG A 39 -10.48 -1.53 -11.22
C ARG A 39 -11.54 -0.61 -10.63
N VAL A 40 -12.02 0.31 -11.46
CA VAL A 40 -13.03 1.29 -11.07
C VAL A 40 -14.19 1.20 -12.05
N VAL A 41 -15.41 1.21 -11.54
CA VAL A 41 -16.63 1.32 -12.34
C VAL A 41 -17.38 2.59 -11.98
N SER A 42 -18.03 3.18 -12.98
CA SER A 42 -18.93 4.31 -12.76
C SER A 42 -20.36 3.80 -12.52
N SER A 43 -21.03 4.36 -11.53
CA SER A 43 -22.43 4.11 -11.20
C SER A 43 -23.20 5.44 -11.11
N MET A 44 -24.53 5.36 -10.99
CA MET A 44 -25.36 6.55 -10.74
C MET A 44 -25.03 7.25 -9.40
N ALA A 45 -24.40 6.54 -8.45
CA ALA A 45 -23.99 7.06 -7.15
C ALA A 45 -22.53 7.55 -7.12
N GLY A 46 -21.80 7.46 -8.23
CA GLY A 46 -20.38 7.85 -8.31
C GLY A 46 -19.47 6.69 -8.73
N LEU A 47 -18.16 6.86 -8.48
CA LEU A 47 -17.15 5.85 -8.76
C LEU A 47 -17.12 4.80 -7.66
N VAL A 48 -17.04 3.52 -8.06
CA VAL A 48 -16.91 2.39 -7.15
C VAL A 48 -15.59 1.69 -7.45
N TRP A 49 -14.70 1.66 -6.45
CA TRP A 49 -13.45 0.90 -6.51
C TRP A 49 -13.74 -0.56 -6.18
N LEU A 50 -13.39 -1.45 -7.10
CA LEU A 50 -13.62 -2.90 -6.96
C LEU A 50 -12.42 -3.64 -6.36
N GLY A 51 -11.23 -3.03 -6.45
CA GLY A 51 -9.96 -3.65 -6.10
C GLY A 51 -8.87 -3.40 -7.14
N LEU A 52 -7.67 -3.89 -6.87
CA LEU A 52 -6.54 -3.91 -7.78
C LEU A 52 -6.76 -4.91 -8.92
N ASP A 53 -6.27 -4.58 -10.11
CA ASP A 53 -6.12 -5.57 -11.18
C ASP A 53 -4.85 -6.39 -10.93
N TYR A 54 -5.02 -7.57 -10.34
CA TYR A 54 -3.88 -8.44 -10.03
C TYR A 54 -3.04 -8.85 -11.24
N SER A 55 -3.62 -8.86 -12.45
CA SER A 55 -2.84 -9.17 -13.66
C SER A 55 -1.90 -8.02 -14.01
N ALA A 56 -2.34 -6.78 -13.83
CA ALA A 56 -1.51 -5.61 -14.04
C ALA A 56 -0.51 -5.38 -12.89
N VAL A 57 -0.93 -5.65 -11.64
CA VAL A 57 -0.04 -5.66 -10.46
C VAL A 57 1.10 -6.66 -10.66
N ASP A 58 0.83 -7.87 -11.14
CA ASP A 58 1.88 -8.86 -11.44
C ASP A 58 2.95 -8.31 -12.40
N VAL A 59 2.55 -7.55 -13.43
CA VAL A 59 3.50 -6.90 -14.33
C VAL A 59 4.40 -5.92 -13.56
N VAL A 60 3.82 -5.09 -12.69
CA VAL A 60 4.58 -4.13 -11.87
C VAL A 60 5.54 -4.86 -10.92
N LEU A 61 5.07 -5.85 -10.17
CA LEU A 61 5.90 -6.62 -9.23
C LEU A 61 7.06 -7.32 -9.92
N ARG A 62 6.84 -7.91 -11.10
CA ARG A 62 7.93 -8.52 -11.89
C ARG A 62 8.95 -7.49 -12.38
N ARG A 63 8.52 -6.27 -12.74
CA ARG A 63 9.43 -5.19 -13.15
C ARG A 63 10.24 -4.64 -11.98
N LEU A 64 9.64 -4.57 -10.79
CA LEU A 64 10.31 -4.20 -9.54
C LEU A 64 11.18 -5.33 -8.95
N LYS A 65 11.03 -6.57 -9.45
CA LYS A 65 11.63 -7.78 -8.89
C LYS A 65 11.25 -7.97 -7.43
N SER A 66 10.01 -7.63 -7.10
CA SER A 66 9.48 -7.75 -5.75
C SER A 66 9.35 -9.23 -5.35
N PRO A 67 9.63 -9.58 -4.09
CA PRO A 67 9.43 -10.92 -3.59
C PRO A 67 7.93 -11.23 -3.41
N ASP A 68 7.54 -12.50 -3.52
CA ASP A 68 6.13 -12.93 -3.44
C ASP A 68 5.38 -12.44 -2.20
N ARG A 69 6.07 -12.29 -1.06
CA ARG A 69 5.47 -11.72 0.18
C ARG A 69 4.86 -10.33 -0.02
N VAL A 70 5.37 -9.55 -0.98
CA VAL A 70 4.86 -8.22 -1.28
C VAL A 70 3.44 -8.30 -1.84
N PHE A 71 3.13 -9.33 -2.62
CA PHE A 71 1.78 -9.52 -3.12
C PHE A 71 0.79 -9.70 -1.96
N ALA A 72 1.11 -10.54 -0.97
CA ALA A 72 0.28 -10.69 0.22
C ALA A 72 0.09 -9.36 0.98
N ASN A 73 1.16 -8.58 1.15
CA ASN A 73 1.06 -7.25 1.78
C ASN A 73 0.14 -6.30 0.99
N LEU A 74 0.17 -6.34 -0.35
CA LEU A 74 -0.72 -5.52 -1.18
C LEU A 74 -2.19 -5.92 -0.99
N GLN A 75 -2.51 -7.19 -0.75
CA GLN A 75 -3.89 -7.62 -0.48
C GLN A 75 -4.39 -7.06 0.86
N ASP A 76 -3.55 -7.05 1.89
CA ASP A 76 -3.89 -6.46 3.19
C ASP A 76 -4.13 -4.94 3.07
N MET A 77 -3.27 -4.25 2.31
CA MET A 77 -3.40 -2.81 2.06
C MET A 77 -4.62 -2.49 1.18
N GLU A 78 -4.94 -3.33 0.19
CA GLU A 78 -6.12 -3.21 -0.65
C GLU A 78 -7.39 -3.26 0.17
N LEU A 79 -7.49 -4.19 1.13
CA LEU A 79 -8.66 -4.29 2.00
C LEU A 79 -8.90 -2.99 2.77
N ALA A 80 -7.85 -2.45 3.40
CA ALA A 80 -7.92 -1.19 4.13
C ALA A 80 -8.26 0.01 3.22
N ALA A 81 -7.74 0.02 1.99
CA ALA A 81 -8.06 1.08 1.02
C ALA A 81 -9.52 1.00 0.54
N LEU A 82 -10.06 -0.20 0.31
CA LEU A 82 -11.45 -0.39 -0.06
C LEU A 82 -12.41 0.05 1.05
N GLU A 83 -12.07 -0.21 2.31
CA GLU A 83 -12.81 0.33 3.47
C GLU A 83 -12.82 1.87 3.44
N ALA A 84 -11.65 2.50 3.27
CA ALA A 84 -11.54 3.96 3.20
C ALA A 84 -12.29 4.57 2.00
N PHE A 85 -12.26 3.94 0.83
CA PHE A 85 -13.01 4.41 -0.34
C PHE A 85 -14.54 4.29 -0.14
N ASN A 86 -15.00 3.26 0.57
CA ASN A 86 -16.41 3.07 0.86
C ASN A 86 -16.92 4.02 1.94
N GLU A 87 -16.10 4.41 2.92
CA GLU A 87 -16.44 5.48 3.87
C GLU A 87 -16.71 6.82 3.17
N ALA A 88 -15.99 7.11 2.08
CA ALA A 88 -16.21 8.33 1.30
C ALA A 88 -17.51 8.31 0.46
N LEU A 89 -18.16 7.15 0.31
CA LEU A 89 -19.44 6.98 -0.39
C LEU A 89 -20.66 7.03 0.55
N ALA A 90 -20.44 7.03 1.88
CA ALA A 90 -21.49 7.08 2.91
C ALA A 90 -21.84 8.52 3.31
#